data_AF-A0A2V9M291-F1
#
_entry.id   AF-A0A2V9M291-F1
#
_cell.length_a   1.000
_cell.length_b   1.000
_cell.length_c   1.000
_cell.angle_alpha   90.00
_cell.angle_beta   90.00
_cell.angle_gamma   90.00
#
_symmetry.space_group_name_H-M   'P 1'
#
loop_
_entity.id
_entity.type
_entity.pdbx_description
1 polymer ?
#
loop_
_entity_poly.entity_id
_entity_poly.type
_entity_poly.pdbx_seq_one_letter_code
_entity_poly.pdbx_strand_id
1 'polypeptide(L)'
;MNLKASRYESSRQFHLLWAHFFKRFLHNDLIAPEGETQITLVHILSVLTVPGFLFAYWFFQKYLVHLASTPGVVREEAILSDQALLIAFSMLVIGFLAILEWDALLPEPRDFAVLTPLPIRRRTFLGAKVTALLLFLGFFTVAINLFSTLAFPWATAEPRASLSRVLWRTAVHVVSVGAA
;
A
#
# COMPACT_ATOMS: atom_id res chain seq x y z
N MET A 1 29.60 -28.08 -11.71
CA MET A 1 29.15 -26.69 -11.50
C MET A 1 27.88 -26.72 -10.64
N ASN A 2 27.91 -26.12 -9.46
CA ASN A 2 26.99 -26.42 -8.36
C ASN A 2 25.66 -25.64 -8.49
N LEU A 3 24.56 -26.34 -8.82
CA LEU A 3 23.24 -25.72 -9.08
C LEU A 3 22.72 -24.87 -7.91
N LYS A 4 23.13 -25.18 -6.67
CA LYS A 4 22.78 -24.39 -5.50
C LYS A 4 23.43 -23.00 -5.54
N ALA A 5 24.73 -22.92 -5.85
CA ALA A 5 25.47 -21.65 -5.88
C ALA A 5 24.88 -20.66 -6.91
N SER A 6 24.56 -21.15 -8.11
CA SER A 6 23.89 -20.37 -9.16
C SER A 6 22.53 -19.80 -8.73
N ARG A 7 21.75 -20.57 -7.96
CA ARG A 7 20.44 -20.12 -7.46
C ARG A 7 20.59 -19.03 -6.39
N TYR A 8 21.54 -19.16 -5.47
CA TYR A 8 21.82 -18.12 -4.45
C TYR A 8 22.26 -16.80 -5.09
N GLU A 9 23.11 -16.87 -6.11
CA GLU A 9 23.62 -15.69 -6.82
C GLU A 9 22.51 -14.98 -7.60
N SER A 10 21.63 -15.74 -8.26
CA SER A 10 20.43 -15.22 -8.93
C SER A 10 19.46 -14.55 -7.96
N SER A 11 19.21 -15.16 -6.80
CA SER A 11 18.34 -14.58 -5.77
C SER A 11 18.93 -13.29 -5.21
N ARG A 12 20.23 -13.26 -4.91
CA ARG A 12 20.90 -12.05 -4.41
C ARG A 12 20.87 -10.92 -5.45
N GLN A 13 21.11 -11.25 -6.72
CA GLN A 13 21.02 -10.29 -7.82
C GLN A 13 19.60 -9.72 -7.94
N PHE A 14 18.57 -10.55 -7.86
CA PHE A 14 17.18 -10.11 -7.86
C PHE A 14 16.86 -9.17 -6.69
N HIS A 15 17.35 -9.50 -5.48
CA HIS A 15 17.16 -8.66 -4.29
C HIS A 15 17.79 -7.28 -4.45
N LEU A 16 19.04 -7.24 -4.92
CA LEU A 16 19.75 -5.98 -5.16
C LEU A 16 19.04 -5.13 -6.22
N LEU A 17 18.52 -5.75 -7.27
CA LEU A 17 17.80 -5.06 -8.33
C LEU A 17 16.49 -4.43 -7.82
N TRP A 18 15.63 -5.20 -7.14
CA TRP A 18 14.36 -4.62 -6.68
C TRP A 18 14.59 -3.56 -5.60
N ALA A 19 15.56 -3.75 -4.70
CA ALA A 19 15.91 -2.76 -3.69
C ALA A 19 16.43 -1.46 -4.32
N HIS A 20 17.21 -1.56 -5.40
CA HIS A 20 17.68 -0.39 -6.15
C HIS A 20 16.52 0.34 -6.82
N PHE A 21 15.61 -0.37 -7.50
CA PHE A 21 14.44 0.28 -8.14
C PHE A 21 13.53 0.94 -7.11
N PHE A 22 13.26 0.27 -5.98
CA PHE A 22 12.46 0.83 -4.90
C PHE A 22 13.06 2.13 -4.35
N LYS A 23 14.38 2.15 -4.12
CA LYS A 23 15.08 3.37 -3.69
C LYS A 23 15.00 4.47 -4.74
N ARG A 24 15.07 4.12 -6.04
CA ARG A 24 14.93 5.05 -7.16
C ARG A 24 13.53 5.65 -7.21
N PHE A 25 12.46 4.87 -7.09
CA PHE A 25 11.09 5.41 -7.04
C PHE A 25 10.91 6.41 -5.90
N LEU A 26 11.44 6.11 -4.70
CA LEU A 26 11.43 7.06 -3.60
C LEU A 26 12.24 8.33 -3.93
N HIS A 27 13.52 8.21 -4.31
CA HIS A 27 14.40 9.38 -4.38
C HIS A 27 14.29 10.21 -5.66
N ASN A 28 13.91 9.60 -6.79
CA ASN A 28 14.07 10.20 -8.11
C ASN A 28 12.79 10.84 -8.65
N ASP A 29 11.63 10.24 -8.38
CA ASP A 29 10.40 10.58 -9.12
C ASP A 29 9.34 11.28 -8.23
N LEU A 30 9.36 11.08 -6.89
CA LEU A 30 8.43 11.76 -5.96
C LEU A 30 9.05 12.86 -5.06
N ILE A 31 10.37 12.89 -4.87
CA ILE A 31 10.98 13.59 -3.69
C ILE A 31 11.80 14.86 -4.02
N ALA A 32 11.97 15.19 -5.30
CA ALA A 32 12.68 16.39 -5.81
C ALA A 32 14.22 16.43 -5.59
N PRO A 33 14.95 17.16 -6.46
CA PRO A 33 16.36 16.86 -6.78
C PRO A 33 17.42 17.50 -5.88
N GLU A 34 17.08 18.45 -5.00
CA GLU A 34 18.08 19.23 -4.27
C GLU A 34 17.65 19.45 -2.81
N GLY A 35 18.02 18.49 -1.95
CA GLY A 35 18.51 18.87 -0.61
C GLY A 35 17.59 18.79 0.60
N GLU A 36 16.58 17.91 0.69
CA GLU A 36 16.11 17.36 1.99
C GLU A 36 15.14 16.17 1.82
N THR A 37 15.64 15.06 1.29
CA THR A 37 14.80 13.90 0.89
C THR A 37 13.96 13.31 2.02
N GLN A 38 14.44 13.37 3.27
CA GLN A 38 13.72 12.85 4.43
C GLN A 38 12.50 13.71 4.79
N ILE A 39 12.61 15.03 4.68
CA ILE A 39 11.52 15.94 5.08
C ILE A 39 10.37 15.86 4.07
N THR A 40 10.66 15.83 2.78
CA THR A 40 9.63 15.66 1.73
C THR A 40 8.89 14.34 1.88
N LEU A 41 9.61 13.24 2.15
CA LEU A 41 8.99 11.92 2.38
C LEU A 41 8.05 11.94 3.58
N VAL A 42 8.49 12.53 4.70
CA VAL A 42 7.66 12.65 5.91
C VAL A 42 6.42 13.50 5.63
N HIS A 43 6.53 14.61 4.88
CA HIS A 43 5.36 15.40 4.51
C HIS A 43 4.38 14.63 3.62
N ILE A 44 4.86 13.93 2.59
CA ILE A 44 4.01 13.10 1.73
C ILE A 44 3.29 12.06 2.58
N LEU A 45 4.04 11.30 3.41
CA LEU A 45 3.45 10.31 4.32
C LEU A 45 2.45 10.94 5.28
N SER A 46 2.73 12.12 5.82
CA SER A 46 1.82 12.83 6.73
C SER A 46 0.51 13.19 6.03
N VAL A 47 0.59 13.82 4.86
CA VAL A 47 -0.59 14.18 4.04
C VAL A 47 -1.40 12.93 3.70
N LEU A 48 -0.73 11.80 3.44
CA LEU A 48 -1.38 10.57 3.05
C LEU A 48 -2.02 9.81 4.22
N THR A 49 -1.40 9.89 5.40
CA THR A 49 -1.82 9.18 6.62
C THR A 49 -2.92 9.92 7.38
N VAL A 50 -2.91 11.26 7.35
CA VAL A 50 -3.87 12.11 8.09
C VAL A 50 -5.33 11.80 7.73
N PRO A 51 -5.74 11.66 6.46
CA PRO A 51 -7.11 11.28 6.11
C PRO A 51 -7.52 9.94 6.72
N GLY A 52 -6.65 8.93 6.68
CA GLY A 52 -6.90 7.63 7.29
C GLY A 52 -7.11 7.71 8.80
N PHE A 53 -6.32 8.55 9.49
CA PHE A 53 -6.51 8.85 10.91
C PHE A 53 -7.83 9.57 11.19
N LEU A 54 -8.19 10.58 10.38
CA LEU A 54 -9.44 11.32 10.54
C LEU A 54 -10.66 10.41 10.35
N PHE A 55 -10.63 9.51 9.36
CA PHE A 55 -11.67 8.50 9.18
C PHE A 55 -11.75 7.57 10.40
N ALA A 56 -10.62 7.06 10.89
CA ALA A 56 -10.58 6.23 12.09
C ALA A 56 -11.21 6.92 13.31
N TYR A 57 -10.82 8.17 13.57
CA TYR A 57 -11.39 8.97 14.65
C TYR A 57 -12.90 9.18 14.47
N TRP A 58 -13.34 9.53 13.26
CA TRP A 58 -14.74 9.77 12.97
C TRP A 58 -15.60 8.51 13.13
N PHE A 59 -15.12 7.34 12.69
CA PHE A 59 -15.83 6.07 12.88
C PHE A 59 -15.92 5.67 14.35
N PHE A 60 -14.87 5.90 15.14
CA PHE A 60 -14.94 5.69 16.58
C PHE A 60 -16.05 6.53 17.23
N GLN A 61 -16.12 7.82 16.92
CA GLN A 61 -17.19 8.69 17.42
C GLN A 61 -18.58 8.24 16.91
N LYS A 62 -18.71 7.98 15.62
CA LYS A 62 -19.97 7.55 14.99
C LYS A 62 -20.50 6.27 15.64
N TYR A 63 -19.69 5.21 15.73
CA TYR A 63 -20.17 3.88 16.12
C TYR A 63 -20.17 3.62 17.62
N LEU A 64 -19.24 4.20 18.40
CA LEU A 64 -19.20 3.99 19.85
C LEU A 64 -20.01 5.02 20.63
N VAL A 65 -20.18 6.24 20.12
CA VAL A 65 -20.86 7.31 20.86
C VAL A 65 -22.26 7.54 20.31
N HIS A 66 -22.41 7.75 19.01
CA HIS A 66 -23.70 8.18 18.43
C HIS A 66 -24.61 7.03 18.03
N LEU A 67 -24.06 5.94 17.51
CA LEU A 67 -24.83 4.78 17.01
C LEU A 67 -24.87 3.60 17.99
N ALA A 68 -24.38 3.78 19.21
CA ALA A 68 -24.30 2.72 20.22
C ALA A 68 -25.67 2.17 20.64
N SER A 69 -26.70 3.01 20.66
CA SER A 69 -28.07 2.67 21.06
C SER A 69 -29.03 2.51 19.87
N THR A 70 -28.53 2.64 18.63
CA THR A 70 -29.34 2.58 17.41
C THR A 70 -29.67 1.14 17.03
N PRO A 71 -30.84 0.85 16.42
CA PRO A 71 -31.18 -0.48 15.93
C PRO A 71 -30.11 -1.06 14.99
N GLY A 72 -29.84 -2.36 15.12
CA GLY A 72 -28.79 -3.06 14.38
C GLY A 72 -28.89 -2.93 12.87
N VAL A 73 -30.10 -2.95 12.32
CA VAL A 73 -30.34 -2.82 10.87
C VAL A 73 -29.81 -1.49 10.32
N VAL A 74 -30.08 -0.38 10.99
CA VAL A 74 -29.60 0.95 10.55
C VAL A 74 -28.08 1.06 10.71
N ARG A 75 -27.52 0.41 11.73
CA ARG A 75 -26.07 0.36 11.96
C ARG A 75 -25.34 -0.46 10.89
N GLU A 76 -25.92 -1.57 10.43
CA GLU A 76 -25.34 -2.40 9.37
C GLU A 76 -25.28 -1.69 8.02
N GLU A 77 -26.35 -1.00 7.61
CA GLU A 77 -26.37 -0.19 6.39
C GLU A 77 -25.29 0.91 6.42
N ALA A 78 -25.13 1.57 7.57
CA ALA A 78 -24.07 2.57 7.75
C ALA A 78 -22.66 1.96 7.64
N ILE A 79 -22.45 0.76 8.17
CA ILE A 79 -21.18 0.04 8.11
C ILE A 79 -20.81 -0.29 6.66
N LEU A 80 -21.77 -0.79 5.88
CA LEU A 80 -21.53 -1.12 4.46
C LEU A 80 -21.16 0.13 3.65
N SER A 81 -21.87 1.23 3.88
CA SER A 81 -21.58 2.51 3.22
C SER A 81 -20.18 3.04 3.57
N ASP A 82 -19.81 3.01 4.85
CA ASP A 82 -18.49 3.47 5.30
C ASP A 82 -17.35 2.56 4.80
N GLN A 83 -17.58 1.23 4.70
CA GLN A 83 -16.62 0.31 4.08
C GLN A 83 -16.41 0.62 2.60
N ALA A 84 -17.48 0.89 1.86
CA ALA A 84 -17.39 1.27 0.45
C ALA A 84 -16.64 2.59 0.27
N LEU A 85 -16.84 3.56 1.17
CA LEU A 85 -16.10 4.82 1.18
C LEU A 85 -14.59 4.60 1.38
N LEU A 86 -14.20 3.76 2.34
CA LEU A 86 -12.79 3.45 2.58
C LEU A 86 -12.13 2.75 1.39
N ILE A 87 -12.83 1.80 0.76
CA ILE A 87 -12.36 1.13 -0.45
C ILE A 87 -12.19 2.14 -1.58
N ALA A 88 -13.21 2.96 -1.84
CA ALA A 88 -13.16 3.99 -2.89
C ALA A 88 -12.02 5.01 -2.66
N PHE A 89 -11.78 5.39 -1.40
CA PHE A 89 -10.67 6.26 -1.04
C PHE A 89 -9.31 5.60 -1.32
N SER A 90 -9.14 4.32 -0.96
CA SER A 90 -7.93 3.55 -1.28
C SER A 90 -7.69 3.47 -2.79
N MET A 91 -8.73 3.12 -3.56
CA MET A 91 -8.67 3.06 -5.03
C MET A 91 -8.28 4.42 -5.63
N LEU A 92 -8.84 5.51 -5.12
CA LEU A 92 -8.55 6.87 -5.61
C LEU A 92 -7.08 7.24 -5.38
N VAL A 93 -6.55 6.96 -4.19
CA VAL A 93 -5.16 7.28 -3.87
C VAL A 93 -4.19 6.41 -4.65
N ILE A 94 -4.46 5.10 -4.77
CA ILE A 94 -3.65 4.19 -5.58
C ILE A 94 -3.71 4.57 -7.07
N GLY A 95 -4.89 4.93 -7.57
CA GLY A 95 -5.05 5.43 -8.93
C GLY A 95 -4.26 6.71 -9.18
N PHE A 96 -4.23 7.63 -8.22
CA PHE A 96 -3.41 8.84 -8.31
C PHE A 96 -1.90 8.53 -8.31
N LEU A 97 -1.44 7.65 -7.40
CA LEU A 97 -0.06 7.14 -7.39
C LEU A 97 0.31 6.47 -8.71
N ALA A 98 -0.59 5.68 -9.30
CA ALA A 98 -0.36 5.03 -10.59
C ALA A 98 -0.25 6.05 -11.74
N ILE A 99 -0.97 7.18 -11.69
CA ILE A 99 -0.83 8.26 -12.66
C ILE A 99 0.52 8.98 -12.49
N LEU A 100 0.93 9.27 -11.25
CA LEU A 100 2.23 9.91 -10.97
C LEU A 100 3.40 9.02 -11.42
N GLU A 101 3.29 7.72 -11.19
CA GLU A 101 4.30 6.72 -11.57
C GLU A 101 4.06 6.12 -12.96
N TRP A 102 3.26 6.78 -13.80
CA TRP A 102 2.87 6.23 -15.11
C TRP A 102 4.08 5.98 -16.02
N ASP A 103 5.07 6.88 -16.01
CA ASP A 103 6.30 6.70 -16.79
C ASP A 103 7.18 5.57 -16.24
N ALA A 104 7.17 5.38 -14.91
CA ALA A 104 7.83 4.27 -14.23
C ALA A 104 7.19 2.90 -14.53
N LEU A 105 5.86 2.87 -14.68
CA LEU A 105 5.06 1.70 -15.04
C LEU A 105 5.39 1.18 -16.45
N LEU A 106 5.69 2.09 -17.38
CA LEU A 106 6.05 1.73 -18.74
C LEU A 106 7.52 1.23 -18.79
N PRO A 107 7.80 0.13 -19.52
CA PRO A 107 9.17 -0.25 -19.83
C PRO A 107 9.80 0.81 -20.74
N GLU A 108 10.84 1.50 -20.28
CA GLU A 108 11.55 2.46 -21.13
C GLU A 108 12.21 1.72 -22.31
N PRO A 109 11.93 2.11 -23.57
CA PRO A 109 12.59 1.52 -24.74
C PRO A 109 14.12 1.71 -24.72
N ARG A 110 14.61 2.70 -23.97
CA ARG A 110 16.04 3.04 -23.82
C ARG A 110 16.79 2.04 -22.94
N ASP A 111 16.14 1.50 -21.92
CA ASP A 111 16.71 0.46 -21.05
C ASP A 111 16.99 -0.83 -21.83
N PHE A 112 16.17 -1.14 -22.84
CA PHE A 112 16.39 -2.28 -23.73
C PHE A 112 17.59 -2.12 -24.67
N ALA A 113 17.91 -0.89 -25.07
CA ALA A 113 19.03 -0.59 -25.96
C ALA A 113 20.39 -0.57 -25.23
N VAL A 114 20.39 -0.32 -23.91
CA VAL A 114 21.61 -0.29 -23.07
C VAL A 114 21.92 -1.65 -22.44
N LEU A 115 20.94 -2.55 -22.31
CA LEU A 115 21.11 -3.90 -21.73
C LEU A 115 21.60 -4.98 -22.72
N THR A 116 21.71 -4.67 -24.02
CA THR A 116 22.32 -5.56 -25.03
C THR A 116 23.75 -6.06 -24.70
N PRO A 117 24.61 -5.34 -23.95
CA PRO A 117 25.95 -5.81 -23.58
C PRO A 117 26.01 -6.58 -22.25
N LEU A 118 24.99 -6.52 -21.39
CA LEU A 118 25.02 -7.08 -20.03
C LEU A 118 24.34 -8.45 -19.98
N PRO A 119 24.98 -9.52 -19.46
CA PRO A 119 24.44 -10.88 -19.39
C PRO A 119 23.39 -11.04 -18.27
N ILE A 120 22.41 -10.14 -18.21
CA ILE A 120 21.29 -10.20 -17.25
C ILE A 120 20.07 -10.75 -17.97
N ARG A 121 19.44 -11.79 -17.41
CA ARG A 121 18.19 -12.34 -17.94
C ARG A 121 17.11 -11.26 -17.88
N ARG A 122 16.55 -10.89 -19.04
CA ARG A 122 15.46 -9.90 -19.18
C ARG A 122 14.29 -10.13 -18.20
N ARG A 123 13.95 -11.40 -17.94
CA ARG A 123 12.90 -11.80 -16.98
C ARG A 123 13.22 -11.39 -15.53
N THR A 124 14.48 -11.48 -15.12
CA THR A 124 14.92 -11.11 -13.76
C THR A 124 14.86 -9.60 -13.54
N PHE A 125 15.24 -8.83 -14.56
CA PHE A 125 15.16 -7.37 -14.53
C PHE A 125 13.70 -6.88 -14.48
N LEU A 126 12.85 -7.37 -15.39
CA LEU A 126 11.43 -7.02 -15.41
C LEU A 126 10.73 -7.43 -14.12
N GLY A 127 10.99 -8.65 -13.63
CA GLY A 127 10.45 -9.13 -12.36
C GLY A 127 10.89 -8.27 -11.17
N ALA A 128 12.15 -7.83 -11.13
CA ALA A 128 12.65 -6.97 -10.06
C ALA A 128 12.02 -5.57 -10.10
N LYS A 129 11.82 -4.99 -11.30
CA LYS A 129 11.13 -3.70 -11.47
C LYS A 129 9.67 -3.79 -11.04
N VAL A 130 8.94 -4.81 -11.49
CA VAL A 130 7.55 -5.06 -11.09
C VAL A 130 7.45 -5.29 -9.57
N THR A 131 8.37 -6.05 -8.98
CA THR A 131 8.39 -6.28 -7.53
C THR A 131 8.64 -4.99 -6.76
N ALA A 132 9.60 -4.18 -7.20
CA ALA A 132 9.88 -2.88 -6.57
C ALA A 132 8.67 -1.95 -6.64
N LEU A 133 7.99 -1.92 -7.78
CA LEU A 133 6.76 -1.17 -7.98
C LEU A 133 5.63 -1.67 -7.06
N LEU A 134 5.38 -2.98 -7.00
CA LEU A 134 4.37 -3.55 -6.09
C LEU A 134 4.66 -3.23 -4.62
N LEU A 135 5.94 -3.29 -4.22
CA LEU A 135 6.35 -2.91 -2.87
C LEU A 135 6.17 -1.42 -2.61
N PHE A 136 6.41 -0.59 -3.62
CA PHE A 136 6.21 0.85 -3.55
C PHE A 136 4.73 1.22 -3.40
N LEU A 137 3.85 0.67 -4.24
CA LEU A 137 2.41 0.85 -4.10
C LEU A 137 1.93 0.31 -2.75
N GLY A 138 2.34 -0.91 -2.39
CA GLY A 138 1.98 -1.52 -1.11
C GLY A 138 2.42 -0.72 0.11
N PHE A 139 3.59 -0.09 0.06
CA PHE A 139 4.07 0.81 1.12
C PHE A 139 3.11 1.99 1.33
N PHE A 140 2.67 2.64 0.26
CA PHE A 140 1.71 3.75 0.35
C PHE A 140 0.31 3.27 0.72
N THR A 141 -0.16 2.14 0.17
CA THR A 141 -1.43 1.51 0.57
C THR A 141 -1.48 1.26 2.07
N VAL A 142 -0.40 0.77 2.67
CA VAL A 142 -0.29 0.61 4.13
C VAL A 142 -0.34 1.96 4.83
N ALA A 143 0.42 2.97 4.37
CA ALA A 143 0.44 4.29 5.00
C ALA A 143 -0.96 4.95 5.04
N ILE A 144 -1.72 4.88 3.95
CA ILE A 144 -3.08 5.46 3.85
C ILE A 144 -4.05 4.76 4.79
N ASN A 145 -3.96 3.44 4.86
CA ASN A 145 -5.02 2.60 5.45
C ASN A 145 -4.69 2.06 6.84
N LEU A 146 -3.50 2.34 7.38
CA LEU A 146 -3.04 1.81 8.66
C LEU A 146 -4.05 2.07 9.78
N PHE A 147 -4.50 3.32 9.91
CA PHE A 147 -5.39 3.73 10.99
C PHE A 147 -6.83 3.29 10.77
N SER A 148 -7.37 3.45 9.56
CA SER A 148 -8.74 3.05 9.24
C SER A 148 -8.94 1.54 9.39
N THR A 149 -7.96 0.74 8.94
CA THR A 149 -8.02 -0.72 8.97
C THR A 149 -7.99 -1.29 10.38
N LEU A 150 -7.26 -0.64 11.29
CA LEU A 150 -7.23 -1.03 12.70
C LEU A 150 -8.45 -0.49 13.45
N ALA A 151 -8.86 0.76 13.19
CA ALA A 151 -9.94 1.38 13.95
C ALA A 151 -11.32 0.82 13.60
N PHE A 152 -11.62 0.64 12.32
CA PHE A 152 -12.96 0.32 11.84
C PHE A 152 -13.53 -1.01 12.39
N PRO A 153 -12.78 -2.14 12.38
CA PRO A 153 -13.28 -3.42 12.90
C PRO A 153 -13.51 -3.40 14.41
N TRP A 154 -12.77 -2.56 15.14
CA TRP A 154 -12.91 -2.38 16.58
C TRP A 154 -14.07 -1.44 16.93
N ALA A 155 -14.22 -0.32 16.21
CA ALA A 155 -15.35 0.61 16.39
C ALA A 155 -16.71 -0.04 16.09
N THR A 156 -16.73 -0.99 15.14
CA THR A 156 -17.94 -1.72 14.74
C THR A 156 -18.11 -3.07 15.43
N ALA A 157 -17.19 -3.44 16.33
CA ALA A 157 -17.29 -4.68 17.09
C ALA A 157 -18.55 -4.68 17.97
N GLU A 158 -19.15 -5.86 18.13
CA GLU A 158 -20.19 -6.03 19.15
C GLU A 158 -19.55 -6.07 20.54
N PRO A 159 -20.22 -5.57 21.59
CA PRO A 159 -19.69 -5.60 22.96
C PRO A 159 -19.31 -7.00 23.47
N ARG A 160 -19.85 -8.07 22.86
CA ARG A 160 -19.57 -9.48 23.19
C ARG A 160 -18.83 -10.23 22.08
N ALA A 161 -18.27 -9.53 21.11
CA ALA A 161 -17.54 -10.16 20.02
C ALA A 161 -16.30 -10.89 20.55
N SER A 162 -16.10 -12.14 20.12
CA SER A 162 -14.84 -12.86 20.37
C SER A 162 -13.68 -12.12 19.71
N LEU A 163 -12.52 -12.09 20.37
CA LEU A 163 -11.28 -11.53 19.83
C LEU A 163 -10.95 -12.14 18.45
N SER A 164 -11.21 -13.44 18.27
CA SER A 164 -11.03 -14.14 16.98
C SER A 164 -11.90 -13.56 15.86
N ARG A 165 -13.14 -13.13 16.16
CA ARG A 165 -14.03 -12.51 15.17
C ARG A 165 -13.56 -11.10 14.79
N VAL A 166 -13.06 -10.34 15.76
CA VAL A 166 -12.48 -9.01 15.49
C VAL A 166 -11.24 -9.14 14.62
N LEU A 167 -10.33 -10.07 14.95
CA LEU A 167 -9.11 -10.36 14.17
C LEU A 167 -9.43 -10.83 12.75
N TRP A 168 -10.42 -11.72 12.58
CA TRP A 168 -10.89 -12.14 11.26
C TRP A 168 -11.43 -10.96 10.45
N ARG A 169 -12.26 -10.09 11.05
CA ARG A 169 -12.76 -8.88 10.39
C ARG A 169 -11.64 -7.91 10.01
N THR A 170 -10.61 -7.78 10.85
CA THR A 170 -9.43 -6.97 10.51
C THR A 170 -8.71 -7.58 9.31
N ALA A 171 -8.48 -8.89 9.30
CA ALA A 171 -7.82 -9.58 8.18
C ALA A 171 -8.59 -9.43 6.86
N VAL A 172 -9.91 -9.61 6.88
CA VAL A 172 -10.75 -9.41 5.68
C VAL A 172 -10.64 -7.98 5.18
N HIS A 173 -10.72 -6.99 6.08
CA HIS A 173 -10.62 -5.59 5.69
C HIS A 173 -9.24 -5.23 5.12
N VAL A 174 -8.15 -5.75 5.70
CA VAL A 174 -6.79 -5.62 5.15
C VAL A 174 -6.74 -6.16 3.72
N VAL A 175 -7.30 -7.34 3.46
CA VAL A 175 -7.30 -7.95 2.13
C VAL A 175 -8.15 -7.13 1.15
N SER A 176 -9.35 -6.69 1.55
CA SER A 176 -10.22 -5.89 0.70
C SER A 176 -9.60 -4.55 0.30
N VAL A 177 -8.97 -3.87 1.25
CA VAL A 177 -8.33 -2.57 1.02
C VAL A 177 -6.99 -2.72 0.27
N GLY A 178 -6.26 -3.81 0.52
CA GLY A 178 -5.02 -4.12 -0.21
C GLY A 178 -5.25 -4.62 -1.64
N ALA A 179 -6.45 -5.13 -1.95
CA ALA A 179 -6.84 -5.56 -3.29
C ALA A 179 -7.52 -4.46 -4.12
N ALA A 180 -7.92 -3.36 -3.48
CA ALA A 180 -8.51 -2.17 -4.09
C ALA A 180 -7.41 -1.30 -4.72
#